data_AF-A0A063ZBI8-F1
#
_entry.id   AF-A0A063ZBI8-F1
#
_cell.length_a   1.000
_cell.length_b   1.000
_cell.length_c   1.000
_cell.angle_alpha   90.00
_cell.angle_beta   90.00
_cell.angle_gamma   90.00
#
_symmetry.space_group_name_H-M   'P 1'
#
loop_
_entity.id
_entity.type
_entity.pdbx_description
1 polymer ?
#
loop_
_entity_poly.entity_id
_entity_poly.type
_entity_poly.pdbx_seq_one_letter_code
_entity_poly.pdbx_strand_id
1 'polypeptide(L)'
;MGERKKESVAEVLVSRVIGIVVFLIALGVLNILAGAYVRIPIFLQVVEFLNANLGLLILISVLFLVGDLFGAIPLPLNLPGPIFGAFGAVLLVIFIARFFLFFAEITGLGFFFVFERVLSLPVYLLVFIIALIAGYIGLFTDRA
;
A
#
# COMPACT_ATOMS: atom_id res chain seq x y z
N MET A 1 31.85 9.54 -6.59
CA MET A 1 31.57 8.44 -5.65
C MET A 1 30.73 9.05 -4.54
N GLY A 2 29.41 9.09 -4.73
CA GLY A 2 28.50 9.80 -3.83
C GLY A 2 28.24 8.97 -2.59
N GLU A 3 28.59 9.52 -1.43
CA GLU A 3 28.21 8.94 -0.14
C GLU A 3 26.69 8.84 -0.08
N ARG A 4 26.14 7.62 -0.18
CA ARG A 4 24.75 7.36 0.21
C ARG A 4 24.70 7.60 1.71
N LYS A 5 24.31 8.81 2.10
CA LYS A 5 23.87 9.13 3.46
C LYS A 5 22.91 8.02 3.85
N LYS A 6 23.25 7.26 4.89
CA LYS A 6 22.30 6.34 5.54
C LYS A 6 21.14 7.24 5.97
N GLU A 7 20.05 7.25 5.21
CA GLU A 7 18.81 7.91 5.65
C GLU A 7 18.55 7.39 7.06
N SER A 8 18.40 8.33 7.99
CA SER A 8 18.15 7.95 9.37
C SER A 8 16.87 7.12 9.38
N VAL A 9 16.82 6.06 10.18
CA VAL A 9 15.57 5.32 10.43
C VAL A 9 14.43 6.30 10.73
N ALA A 10 14.71 7.39 11.45
CA ALA A 10 13.76 8.45 11.73
C ALA A 10 13.25 9.17 10.45
N GLU A 11 14.09 9.36 9.44
CA GLU A 11 13.74 10.01 8.18
C GLU A 11 12.78 9.16 7.33
N VAL A 12 13.02 7.84 7.27
CA VAL A 12 12.14 6.88 6.59
C VAL A 12 10.78 6.77 7.30
N LEU A 13 10.78 6.80 8.64
CA LEU A 13 9.53 6.80 9.42
C LEU A 13 8.75 8.09 9.22
N VAL A 14 9.42 9.24 9.26
CA VAL A 14 8.80 10.55 9.06
C VAL A 14 8.21 10.67 7.66
N SER A 15 8.91 10.22 6.62
CA SER A 15 8.40 10.28 5.24
C SER A 15 7.12 9.43 5.06
N ARG A 16 7.07 8.23 5.66
CA ARG A 16 5.88 7.37 5.59
C ARG A 16 4.69 7.93 6.37
N VAL A 17 4.92 8.45 7.56
CA VAL A 17 3.86 9.11 8.36
C VAL A 17 3.34 10.35 7.65
N ILE A 18 4.22 11.17 7.08
CA ILE A 18 3.82 12.33 6.26
C ILE A 18 2.96 11.88 5.09
N GLY A 19 3.31 10.80 4.39
CA GLY A 19 2.52 10.25 3.29
C GLY A 19 1.07 9.94 3.71
N ILE A 20 0.88 9.29 4.86
CA ILE A 20 -0.46 9.00 5.40
C ILE A 20 -1.20 10.29 5.74
N VAL A 21 -0.55 11.24 6.42
CA VAL A 21 -1.16 12.51 6.81
C VAL A 21 -1.60 13.30 5.58
N VAL A 22 -0.75 13.41 4.57
CA VAL A 22 -1.04 14.08 3.29
C VAL A 22 -2.22 13.39 2.61
N PHE A 23 -2.24 12.06 2.55
CA PHE A 23 -3.36 11.31 2.00
C PHE A 23 -4.68 11.59 2.74
N LEU A 24 -4.68 11.59 4.07
CA LEU A 24 -5.86 11.88 4.87
C LEU A 24 -6.37 13.31 4.70
N ILE A 25 -5.46 14.29 4.61
CA ILE A 25 -5.82 15.69 4.32
C ILE A 25 -6.46 15.79 2.94
N ALA A 26 -5.85 15.19 1.92
CA ALA A 26 -6.38 15.19 0.56
C ALA A 26 -7.78 14.55 0.52
N LEU A 27 -7.97 13.41 1.18
CA LEU A 27 -9.27 12.75 1.28
C LEU A 27 -10.29 13.59 2.05
N GLY A 28 -9.89 14.30 3.11
CA GLY A 28 -10.74 15.24 3.83
C GLY A 28 -11.23 16.37 2.92
N VAL A 29 -10.33 16.96 2.12
CA VAL A 29 -10.67 17.98 1.12
C VAL A 29 -11.64 17.41 0.08
N LEU A 30 -11.37 16.22 -0.45
CA LEU A 30 -12.27 15.55 -1.41
C LEU A 30 -13.67 15.31 -0.85
N ASN A 31 -13.78 14.90 0.42
CA ASN A 31 -15.06 14.73 1.10
C ASN A 31 -15.84 16.05 1.24
N ILE A 32 -15.17 17.15 1.60
CA ILE A 32 -15.79 18.48 1.66
C ILE A 32 -16.29 18.90 0.29
N LEU A 33 -15.48 18.72 -0.75
CA LEU A 33 -15.84 19.02 -2.13
C LEU A 33 -17.06 18.20 -2.58
N ALA A 34 -17.10 16.91 -2.28
CA ALA A 34 -18.21 16.02 -2.62
C ALA A 34 -19.52 16.42 -1.91
N GLY A 35 -19.44 16.83 -0.64
CA GLY A 35 -20.61 17.21 0.15
C GLY A 35 -21.23 18.54 -0.24
N ALA A 36 -20.39 19.54 -0.55
CA ALA A 36 -20.84 20.94 -0.64
C ALA A 36 -20.71 21.57 -2.04
N TYR A 37 -19.80 21.11 -2.89
CA TYR A 37 -19.39 21.88 -4.08
C TYR A 37 -19.49 21.12 -5.41
N VAL A 38 -19.20 19.82 -5.44
CA VAL A 38 -19.10 19.02 -6.66
C VAL A 38 -20.20 17.96 -6.70
N ARG A 39 -21.06 18.02 -7.72
CA ARG A 39 -22.18 17.08 -7.93
C ARG A 39 -21.98 16.14 -9.12
N ILE A 40 -20.76 16.10 -9.68
CA ILE A 40 -20.45 15.23 -10.81
C ILE A 40 -20.46 13.76 -10.34
N PRO A 41 -21.27 12.87 -10.95
CA PRO A 41 -21.42 11.48 -10.47
C PRO A 41 -20.08 10.73 -10.35
N ILE A 42 -19.22 10.83 -11.37
CA ILE A 42 -17.89 10.19 -11.37
C ILE A 42 -17.04 10.68 -10.20
N PHE A 43 -17.08 11.98 -9.90
CA PHE A 43 -16.32 12.53 -8.76
C PHE A 43 -16.79 11.93 -7.44
N LEU A 44 -18.10 11.88 -7.22
CA LEU A 44 -18.69 11.29 -6.01
C LEU A 44 -18.31 9.82 -5.86
N GLN A 45 -18.37 9.05 -6.95
CA GLN A 45 -17.97 7.64 -6.98
C GLN A 45 -16.49 7.44 -6.59
N VAL A 46 -15.59 8.29 -7.07
CA VAL A 46 -14.16 8.22 -6.69
C VAL A 46 -13.98 8.49 -5.20
N VAL A 47 -14.67 9.49 -4.66
CA VAL A 47 -14.60 9.81 -3.22
C VAL A 47 -15.18 8.69 -2.37
N GLU A 48 -16.29 8.09 -2.79
CA GLU A 48 -16.88 6.92 -2.13
C GLU A 48 -15.94 5.71 -2.17
N PHE A 49 -15.33 5.43 -3.32
CA PHE A 49 -14.33 4.36 -3.46
C PHE A 49 -13.15 4.53 -2.49
N LEU A 50 -12.61 5.74 -2.37
CA LEU A 50 -11.51 6.01 -1.45
C LEU A 50 -11.93 5.85 0.01
N ASN A 51 -13.12 6.33 0.40
CA ASN A 51 -13.63 6.15 1.75
C ASN A 51 -13.90 4.67 2.08
N ALA A 52 -14.47 3.91 1.15
CA ALA A 52 -14.72 2.48 1.31
C ALA A 52 -13.42 1.66 1.49
N ASN A 53 -12.31 2.16 0.96
CA ASN A 53 -11.00 1.53 1.06
C ASN A 53 -10.06 2.20 2.08
N LEU A 54 -10.53 3.21 2.83
CA LEU A 54 -9.71 3.94 3.80
C LEU A 54 -9.08 3.01 4.84
N GLY A 55 -9.86 2.08 5.40
CA GLY A 55 -9.35 1.10 6.36
C GLY A 55 -8.24 0.23 5.78
N LEU A 56 -8.37 -0.19 4.51
CA LEU A 56 -7.36 -0.98 3.80
C LEU A 56 -6.08 -0.16 3.59
N LEU A 57 -6.20 1.10 3.15
CA LEU A 57 -5.06 2.00 2.92
C LEU A 57 -4.30 2.33 4.21
N ILE A 58 -5.01 2.55 5.32
CA ILE A 58 -4.40 2.73 6.64
C ILE A 58 -3.67 1.45 7.05
N LEU A 59 -4.29 0.28 6.91
CA LEU A 59 -3.68 -1.00 7.27
C LEU A 59 -2.41 -1.30 6.46
N ILE A 60 -2.44 -1.07 5.15
CA ILE A 60 -1.26 -1.18 4.27
C ILE A 60 -0.12 -0.31 4.81
N SER A 61 -0.44 0.96 5.10
CA SER A 61 0.55 1.92 5.56
C SER A 61 1.14 1.54 6.92
N VAL A 62 0.32 1.04 7.84
CA VAL A 62 0.76 0.53 9.15
C VAL A 62 1.63 -0.70 9.01
N LEU A 63 1.25 -1.68 8.18
CA LEU A 63 2.06 -2.89 7.96
C LEU A 63 3.44 -2.54 7.40
N PHE A 64 3.48 -1.67 6.40
CA PHE A 64 4.74 -1.20 5.84
C PHE A 64 5.57 -0.43 6.90
N LEU A 65 4.96 0.47 7.66
CA LEU A 65 5.64 1.19 8.75
C LEU A 65 6.25 0.22 9.78
N VAL A 66 5.48 -0.78 10.21
CA VAL A 66 5.95 -1.81 11.15
C VAL A 66 7.08 -2.64 10.53
N GLY A 67 6.97 -3.01 9.26
CA GLY A 67 8.03 -3.72 8.53
C GLY A 67 9.35 -2.95 8.52
N ASP A 68 9.30 -1.64 8.27
CA ASP A 68 10.46 -0.75 8.30
C ASP A 68 11.04 -0.57 9.70
N LEU A 69 10.17 -0.40 10.71
CA LEU A 69 10.58 -0.33 12.11
C LEU A 69 11.38 -1.58 12.51
N PHE A 70 10.92 -2.77 12.11
CA PHE A 70 11.69 -4.00 12.32
C PHE A 70 12.97 -4.02 11.51
N GLY A 71 12.95 -3.63 10.23
CA GLY A 71 14.14 -3.59 9.35
C GLY A 71 15.29 -2.71 9.90
N ALA A 72 14.93 -1.65 10.62
CA ALA A 72 15.86 -0.72 11.24
C ALA A 72 16.61 -1.29 12.47
N ILE A 73 16.09 -2.33 13.10
CA ILE A 73 16.66 -2.90 14.34
C ILE A 73 17.74 -3.94 13.97
N PRO A 74 18.82 -4.12 14.75
CA PRO A 74 19.78 -5.20 14.51
C PRO A 74 19.17 -6.60 14.57
N LEU A 75 19.84 -7.55 13.90
CA LEU A 75 19.50 -8.97 13.93
C LEU A 75 19.67 -9.48 15.38
N PRO A 76 18.78 -10.34 15.91
CA PRO A 76 17.72 -11.12 15.26
C PRO A 76 16.35 -10.42 15.18
N LEU A 77 16.21 -9.23 15.77
CA LEU A 77 14.90 -8.61 15.97
C LEU A 77 14.27 -8.09 14.68
N ASN A 78 15.03 -7.93 13.59
CA ASN A 78 14.51 -7.51 12.28
C ASN A 78 13.88 -8.62 11.43
N LEU A 79 14.01 -9.89 11.83
CA LEU A 79 13.48 -11.03 11.09
C LEU A 79 11.96 -10.95 10.80
N PRO A 80 11.12 -10.38 11.69
CA PRO A 80 9.70 -10.18 11.40
C PRO A 80 9.43 -9.13 10.30
N GLY A 81 10.35 -8.20 10.05
CA GLY A 81 10.15 -7.07 9.12
C GLY A 81 9.68 -7.48 7.73
N PRO A 82 10.38 -8.42 7.04
CA PRO A 82 9.95 -8.96 5.75
C PRO A 82 8.55 -9.58 5.75
N ILE A 83 8.09 -10.15 6.88
CA ILE A 83 6.74 -10.72 6.98
C ILE A 83 5.69 -9.61 6.91
N PHE A 84 5.88 -8.53 7.66
CA PHE A 84 4.99 -7.35 7.60
C PHE A 84 5.00 -6.71 6.21
N GLY A 85 6.19 -6.59 5.59
CA GLY A 85 6.33 -6.10 4.23
C GLY A 85 5.57 -6.96 3.21
N ALA A 86 5.64 -8.29 3.34
CA ALA A 86 4.94 -9.23 2.46
C ALA A 86 3.41 -9.12 2.58
N PHE A 87 2.88 -9.04 3.82
CA PHE A 87 1.45 -8.79 4.01
C PHE A 87 1.01 -7.42 3.47
N GLY A 88 1.81 -6.38 3.70
CA GLY A 88 1.57 -5.05 3.13
C GLY A 88 1.51 -5.07 1.60
N ALA A 89 2.43 -5.80 0.95
CA ALA A 89 2.45 -5.97 -0.51
C ALA A 89 1.20 -6.69 -1.04
N VAL A 90 0.74 -7.74 -0.37
CA VAL A 90 -0.50 -8.45 -0.74
C VAL A 90 -1.70 -7.51 -0.63
N LEU A 91 -1.84 -6.79 0.48
CA LEU A 91 -2.93 -5.84 0.66
C LEU A 91 -2.89 -4.69 -0.37
N LEU A 92 -1.69 -4.22 -0.73
CA LEU A 92 -1.50 -3.24 -1.79
C LEU A 92 -1.99 -3.78 -3.14
N VAL A 93 -1.65 -5.02 -3.48
CA VAL A 93 -2.13 -5.66 -4.71
C VAL A 93 -3.65 -5.83 -4.69
N ILE A 94 -4.24 -6.16 -3.54
CA ILE A 94 -5.70 -6.19 -3.35
C ILE A 94 -6.30 -4.80 -3.62
N PHE A 95 -5.72 -3.73 -3.08
CA PHE A 95 -6.18 -2.36 -3.33
C PHE A 95 -6.09 -2.00 -4.81
N ILE A 96 -4.98 -2.32 -5.48
CA ILE A 96 -4.80 -2.09 -6.91
C ILE A 96 -5.85 -2.86 -7.73
N ALA A 97 -6.12 -4.11 -7.37
CA ALA A 97 -7.17 -4.90 -8.02
C ALA A 97 -8.56 -4.24 -7.86
N ARG A 98 -8.89 -3.76 -6.64
CA ARG A 98 -10.13 -3.01 -6.39
C ARG A 98 -10.22 -1.73 -7.20
N PHE A 99 -9.10 -1.01 -7.37
CA PHE A 99 -9.05 0.18 -8.20
C PHE A 99 -9.35 -0.13 -9.68
N PHE A 100 -8.80 -1.23 -10.20
CA PHE A 100 -9.11 -1.68 -11.55
C PHE A 100 -10.56 -2.13 -11.72
N LEU A 101 -11.14 -2.81 -10.73
CA LEU A 101 -12.56 -3.18 -10.75
C LEU A 101 -13.46 -1.95 -10.71
N PHE A 102 -13.14 -0.96 -9.88
CA PHE A 102 -13.82 0.33 -9.85
C PHE A 102 -13.78 1.03 -11.23
N PHE A 103 -12.61 1.04 -11.88
CA PHE A 103 -12.50 1.59 -13.23
C PHE A 103 -13.31 0.79 -14.25
N ALA A 104 -13.27 -0.54 -14.15
CA ALA A 104 -14.03 -1.46 -15.00
C ALA A 104 -15.54 -1.20 -14.92
N GLU A 105 -16.07 -0.93 -13.73
CA GLU A 105 -17.47 -0.56 -13.49
C GLU A 105 -17.82 0.77 -14.17
N ILE A 106 -16.94 1.76 -14.10
CA ILE A 106 -17.15 3.06 -14.77
C ILE A 106 -17.13 2.92 -16.29
N THR A 107 -16.19 2.13 -16.83
CA THR A 107 -16.01 2.01 -18.29
C THR A 107 -16.84 0.91 -18.95
N GLY A 108 -17.47 0.03 -18.16
CA GLY A 108 -18.18 -1.15 -18.64
C GLY A 108 -17.27 -2.26 -19.20
N LEU A 109 -15.98 -2.28 -18.83
CA LEU A 109 -14.99 -3.21 -19.39
C LEU A 109 -14.87 -4.47 -18.51
N GLY A 110 -15.46 -5.58 -18.94
CA GLY A 110 -15.55 -6.81 -18.14
C GLY A 110 -14.27 -7.66 -17.99
N PHE A 111 -13.12 -7.23 -18.53
CA PHE A 111 -11.88 -8.03 -18.49
C PHE A 111 -11.38 -8.29 -17.05
N PHE A 112 -11.58 -7.33 -16.15
CA PHE A 112 -11.06 -7.40 -14.77
C PHE A 112 -11.78 -8.43 -13.88
N PHE A 113 -12.98 -8.89 -14.27
CA PHE A 113 -13.71 -9.92 -13.52
C PHE A 113 -13.04 -11.30 -13.56
N VAL A 114 -12.30 -11.61 -14.62
CA VAL A 114 -11.54 -12.88 -14.73
C VAL A 114 -10.39 -12.90 -13.71
N PHE A 115 -9.73 -11.75 -13.53
CA PHE A 115 -8.66 -11.59 -12.54
C PHE A 115 -9.19 -11.79 -11.11
N GLU A 116 -10.32 -11.18 -10.78
CA GLU A 116 -10.94 -11.28 -9.45
C GLU A 116 -11.34 -12.72 -9.10
N ARG A 117 -11.98 -13.45 -10.02
CA ARG A 117 -12.54 -14.78 -9.73
C ARG A 117 -11.52 -15.91 -9.75
N VAL A 118 -10.58 -15.89 -10.69
CA VAL A 118 -9.74 -17.07 -10.99
C VAL A 118 -8.28 -16.84 -10.57
N LEU A 119 -7.76 -15.63 -10.79
CA LEU A 119 -6.32 -15.36 -10.62
C LEU A 119 -5.99 -14.69 -9.29
N SER A 120 -6.97 -14.21 -8.52
CA SER A 120 -6.75 -13.47 -7.27
C SER A 120 -5.91 -14.26 -6.27
N LEU A 121 -6.33 -15.49 -5.92
CA LEU A 121 -5.62 -16.30 -4.93
C LEU A 121 -4.19 -16.67 -5.36
N PRO A 122 -3.94 -17.23 -6.57
CA PRO A 122 -2.58 -17.49 -7.04
C PRO A 122 -1.70 -16.24 -7.05
N VAL A 123 -2.22 -15.09 -7.49
CA VAL A 123 -1.46 -13.84 -7.55
C VAL A 123 -1.11 -13.35 -6.15
N TYR A 124 -2.05 -13.38 -5.20
CA TYR A 124 -1.77 -12.96 -3.82
C TYR A 124 -0.72 -13.84 -3.17
N LEU A 125 -0.77 -15.16 -3.39
CA LEU A 125 0.22 -16.09 -2.87
C LEU A 125 1.60 -15.86 -3.49
N LEU A 126 1.67 -15.65 -4.81
CA LEU A 126 2.93 -15.33 -5.49
C LEU A 126 3.52 -14.01 -5.01
N VAL A 127 2.71 -12.96 -4.89
CA VAL A 127 3.15 -11.66 -4.35
C VAL A 127 3.67 -11.82 -2.94
N PHE A 128 2.98 -12.58 -2.08
CA PHE A 128 3.44 -12.85 -0.73
C PHE A 128 4.82 -13.52 -0.71
N ILE A 129 4.99 -14.61 -1.47
CA ILE A 129 6.24 -15.37 -1.52
C ILE A 129 7.38 -14.51 -2.08
N ILE A 130 7.14 -13.81 -3.19
CA ILE A 130 8.16 -12.96 -3.84
C ILE A 130 8.57 -11.83 -2.91
N ALA A 131 7.61 -11.12 -2.30
CA ALA A 131 7.90 -10.02 -1.38
C ALA A 131 8.65 -10.50 -0.13
N LEU A 132 8.28 -11.67 0.39
CA LEU A 132 8.94 -12.27 1.55
C LEU A 132 10.39 -12.64 1.24
N ILE A 133 10.63 -13.32 0.12
CA ILE A 133 11.98 -13.71 -0.32
C ILE A 133 12.83 -12.45 -0.58
N ALA A 134 12.29 -11.48 -1.32
CA ALA A 134 12.98 -10.22 -1.59
C ALA A 134 13.33 -9.47 -0.29
N GLY A 135 12.41 -9.43 0.68
CA GLY A 135 12.64 -8.80 1.98
C GLY A 135 13.76 -9.47 2.76
N TYR A 136 13.79 -10.81 2.80
CA TYR A 136 14.88 -11.53 3.48
C TYR A 136 16.22 -11.36 2.77
N ILE A 137 16.26 -11.42 1.43
CA ILE A 137 17.49 -11.16 0.65
C ILE A 137 18.03 -9.77 0.99
N GLY A 138 17.16 -8.76 1.04
CA GLY A 138 17.52 -7.39 1.43
C GLY A 138 18.18 -7.32 2.82
N LEU A 139 17.61 -8.00 3.83
CA LEU A 139 18.17 -7.99 5.19
C LEU A 139 19.61 -8.53 5.26
N PHE A 140 19.95 -9.53 4.45
CA PHE A 140 21.28 -10.13 4.45
C PHE A 140 22.26 -9.43 3.50
N THR A 141 21.76 -8.71 2.48
CA THR A 141 22.61 -7.99 1.52
C THR A 141 23.05 -6.63 2.05
N ASP A 142 22.18 -5.89 2.76
CA ASP A 142 22.50 -4.57 3.32
C ASP A 142 23.47 -4.60 4.52
N ARG A 143 23.81 -5.81 5.02
CA ARG A 143 24.65 -6.01 6.21
C ARG A 143 25.89 -6.89 5.97
N ALA A 144 26.12 -7.34 4.74
CA ALA A 144 27.35 -8.02 4.29
C ALA A 144 28.34 -7.02 3.71
#